data_AF-A0A441YQ07-F1
#
_entry.id   AF-A0A441YQ07-F1
#
_cell.length_a   1.000
_cell.length_b   1.000
_cell.length_c   1.000
_cell.angle_alpha   90.00
_cell.angle_beta   90.00
_cell.angle_gamma   90.00
#
_symmetry.space_group_name_H-M   'P 1'
#
loop_
_entity.id
_entity.type
_entity.pdbx_description
1 polymer ?
#
loop_
_entity_poly.entity_id
_entity_poly.type
_entity_poly.pdbx_seq_one_letter_code
_entity_poly.pdbx_strand_id
1 'polypeptide(L)' 'MDMVTAMRIAIEVARHGSFTAASRELRLSAPSVSRIMAELGRFGGASLQPDHPSTQPN' A
#
# COMPACT_ATOMS: atom_id res chain seq x y z
N MET A 1 -10.94 -2.37 7.08
CA MET A 1 -10.73 -0.97 6.69
C MET A 1 -11.41 -0.74 5.36
N ASP A 2 -12.05 0.41 5.15
CA ASP A 2 -12.73 0.73 3.90
C ASP A 2 -11.74 1.10 2.77
N MET A 3 -12.01 0.65 1.54
CA MET A 3 -11.14 0.81 0.36
C MET A 3 -11.00 2.29 -0.04
N VAL A 4 -12.09 3.05 0.06
CA VAL A 4 -12.08 4.50 -0.25
C VAL A 4 -11.18 5.23 0.74
N THR A 5 -11.23 4.83 2.01
CA THR A 5 -10.33 5.36 3.04
C THR A 5 -8.86 5.07 2.72
N ALA A 6 -8.53 3.85 2.29
CA ALA A 6 -7.17 3.51 1.88
C ALA A 6 -6.69 4.32 0.65
N MET A 7 -7.55 4.51 -0.35
CA MET A 7 -7.26 5.34 -1.53
C MET A 7 -7.02 6.81 -1.17
N ARG A 8 -7.82 7.39 -0.27
CA ARG A 8 -7.62 8.77 0.21
C ARG A 8 -6.26 8.92 0.90
N ILE A 9 -5.87 7.93 1.70
CA ILE A 9 -4.55 7.91 2.35
C ILE A 9 -3.43 7.88 1.30
N ALA A 10 -3.56 7.05 0.25
CA ALA A 10 -2.58 6.98 -0.82
C ALA A 10 -2.44 8.29 -1.61
N ILE A 11 -3.55 8.95 -1.93
CA ILE A 11 -3.55 10.26 -2.58
C ILE A 11 -2.83 11.29 -1.72
N GLU A 12 -3.08 11.30 -0.41
CA GLU A 12 -2.49 12.25 0.52
C GLU A 12 -0.97 12.05 0.69
N VAL A 13 -0.54 10.79 0.80
CA VAL A 13 0.89 10.44 0.84
C VAL A 13 1.57 10.83 -0.47
N ALA A 14 0.95 10.59 -1.62
CA ALA A 14 1.48 10.97 -2.93
C ALA A 14 1.54 12.50 -3.11
N ARG A 15 0.53 13.22 -2.62
CA ARG A 15 0.46 14.69 -2.67
C ARG A 15 1.57 15.36 -1.86
N HIS A 16 1.87 14.81 -0.69
CA HIS A 16 2.89 15.36 0.20
C HIS A 16 4.30 14.79 0.00
N GLY A 17 4.43 13.61 -0.62
CA GLY A 17 5.67 12.86 -0.68
C GLY A 17 6.20 12.40 0.69
N SER A 18 5.38 12.47 1.74
CA SER A 18 5.80 12.18 3.13
C SER A 18 4.67 11.57 3.95
N PHE A 19 4.96 10.41 4.55
CA PHE A 19 4.04 9.72 5.46
C PHE A 19 3.72 10.53 6.71
N THR A 20 4.69 11.29 7.24
CA THR A 20 4.49 12.13 8.44
C THR A 20 3.62 13.35 8.16
N ALA A 21 3.78 13.97 6.98
CA ALA A 21 2.93 15.08 6.58
C ALA A 21 1.49 14.60 6.35
N ALA A 22 1.33 13.50 5.59
CA ALA A 22 0.03 12.89 5.36
C ALA A 22 -0.65 12.44 6.68
N SER A 23 0.10 11.88 7.63
CA SER A 23 -0.48 11.46 8.91
C SER A 23 -1.03 12.63 9.72
N ARG A 24 -0.40 13.81 9.65
CA ARG A 24 -0.90 15.03 10.31
C ARG A 24 -2.21 15.51 9.68
N GLU A 25 -2.27 15.57 8.36
CA GLU A 25 -3.47 15.98 7.63
C GLU A 25 -4.64 15.01 7.85
N LEU A 26 -4.36 13.70 7.84
CA LEU A 26 -5.35 12.65 8.02
C LEU A 26 -5.73 12.41 9.49
N ARG A 27 -5.05 13.10 10.43
CA ARG A 27 -5.19 12.89 11.89
C ARG A 27 -4.99 11.42 12.29
N LEU A 28 -4.07 10.73 11.60
CA LEU A 28 -3.69 9.35 11.87
C LEU A 28 -2.28 9.28 12.43
N SER A 29 -1.94 8.15 13.06
CA SER A 29 -0.55 7.88 13.42
C SER A 29 0.26 7.50 12.17
N ALA A 30 1.51 7.93 12.09
CA ALA A 30 2.40 7.54 10.98
C ALA A 30 2.56 6.00 10.82
N PRO A 31 2.64 5.20 11.91
CA PRO A 31 2.62 3.73 11.80
C PRO A 31 1.33 3.19 11.17
N SER A 32 0.17 3.76 11.51
CA SER A 32 -1.11 3.37 10.89
C SER A 32 -1.10 3.65 9.39
N VAL A 33 -0.70 4.85 8.97
CA VAL A 33 -0.60 5.23 7.55
C VAL A 33 0.33 4.28 6.79
N SER A 34 1.50 3.96 7.36
CA SER A 34 2.46 3.02 6.76
C SER A 34 1.87 1.61 6.59
N ARG A 35 1.22 1.08 7.63
CA ARG A 35 0.56 -0.23 7.56
C ARG A 35 -0.53 -0.29 6.49
N ILE A 36 -1.38 0.74 6.44
CA ILE A 36 -2.49 0.79 5.49
C ILE A 36 -1.98 0.89 4.05
N MET A 37 -0.93 1.68 3.81
CA MET A 37 -0.27 1.78 2.51
C MET A 37 0.37 0.44 2.07
N ALA A 38 0.98 -0.29 3.00
CA ALA A 38 1.53 -1.61 2.73
C ALA A 38 0.44 -2.65 2.40
N GLU A 39 -0.70 -2.60 3.12
CA GLU A 39 -1.86 -3.43 2.82
C GLU A 39 -2.47 -3.06 1.45
N LEU A 40 -2.54 -1.77 1.10
CA LEU A 40 -3.01 -1.31 -0.20
C LEU A 40 -2.12 -1.77 -1.35
N GLY A 41 -0.79 -1.69 -1.18
CA GLY A 41 0.17 -2.19 -2.17
C GLY A 41 0.03 -3.69 -2.45
N ARG A 42 -0.46 -4.48 -1.48
CA ARG A 42 -0.76 -5.91 -1.69
C ARG A 42 -2.00 -6.16 -2.55
N PHE A 43 -3.00 -5.29 -2.49
CA PHE A 43 -4.16 -5.38 -3.40
C PHE A 43 -3.79 -4.99 -4.84
N GLY A 44 -2.89 -4.02 -5.03
CA GLY A 44 -2.37 -3.65 -6.35
C GLY A 44 -1.28 -4.58 -6.89
N GLY A 45 -0.59 -5.31 -6.01
CA GLY A 45 0.55 -6.18 -6.33
C GLY A 45 0.21 -7.66 -6.49
N ALA A 46 -1.08 -8.04 -6.56
CA ALA A 46 -1.50 -9.43 -6.73
C ALA A 46 -1.34 -9.99 -8.16
N SER A 47 -0.55 -9.35 -9.02
CA SER A 47 -0.16 -9.90 -10.31
C SER A 47 1.30 -9.54 -10.55
N LEU A 48 2.08 -10.49 -11.06
CA LEU A 48 3.54 -10.49 -11.26
C LEU A 48 4.40 -11.16 -10.17
N GLN A 49 3.86 -12.08 -9.37
CA GLN A 49 4.66 -13.27 -9.13
C GLN A 49 4.49 -14.15 -10.37
N PRO A 50 5.54 -14.36 -11.19
CA PRO A 50 5.44 -15.35 -12.25
C PRO A 50 5.27 -16.70 -11.56
N ASP A 51 4.05 -17.23 -11.66
CA ASP A 51 3.79 -18.65 -11.47
C ASP A 51 4.62 -19.38 -12.55
N HIS A 52 5.88 -19.66 -12.26
CA HIS A 52 6.64 -20.64 -13.01
C HIS A 52 6.61 -21.96 -12.24
N PRO A 53 5.63 -22.84 -12.50
CA PRO A 53 5.83 -24.27 -12.33
C PRO A 53 6.64 -24.77 -13.53
N SER A 54 7.93 -24.42 -13.58
CA SER A 54 8.86 -25.04 -14.52
C SER A 54 9.55 -26.19 -13.79
N THR A 55 8.84 -27.32 -13.74
CA THR A 55 9.39 -28.67 -13.98
C THR A 55 10.89 -28.85 -13.66
N GLN A 56 11.19 -29.62 -12.60
CA GLN A 56 12.22 -30.67 -12.77
C GLN A 56 11.78 -31.51 -13.98
N PRO A 57 12.63 -31.67 -15.01
CA PRO A 57 13.70 -32.66 -14.91
C PRO A 57 14.99 -32.31 -15.69
N ASN A 58 16.13 -32.69 -15.12
CA ASN A 58 17.12 -33.55 -15.80
C ASN A 58 18.04 -34.18 -14.75
#